data_AF-A0A484KV65-F1
#
_entry.id   AF-A0A484KV65-F1
#
_cell.length_a   1.000
_cell.length_b   1.000
_cell.length_c   1.000
_cell.angle_alpha   90.00
_cell.angle_beta   90.00
_cell.angle_gamma   90.00
#
_symmetry.space_group_name_H-M   'P 1'
#
loop_
_entity.id
_entity.type
_entity.pdbx_description
1 polymer ?
#
loop_
_entity_poly.entity_id
_entity_poly.type
_entity_poly.pdbx_seq_one_letter_code
_entity_poly.pdbx_strand_id
1 'polypeptide(L)'
;MSDSPSRASAGPPSSADPIAMMEYYMKKAADEEKSRPPKSSKGEMPPPPSLKGGSPALGKKGHHMGDYIPPEELAKFMAACNDVGAQKAAKELAERSKIQADNIGHKLLAKMGWKEGEGLGSSRSGIADPIVAGEVKSNNLGVGAHNPGEVTPEDDIYEQYKKRMMLGYRHRPNPLNNPRKQYY
;
A
#
# COMPACT_ATOMS: atom_id res chain seq x y z
N MET A 1 37.21 37.52 17.07
CA MET A 1 37.22 36.40 18.02
C MET A 1 36.10 36.65 19.00
N SER A 2 35.00 35.91 18.89
CA SER A 2 33.81 36.07 19.74
C SER A 2 33.55 34.73 20.41
N ASP A 3 33.64 34.76 21.74
CA ASP A 3 33.61 33.63 22.66
C ASP A 3 32.33 32.79 22.57
N SER A 4 32.51 31.47 22.63
CA SER A 4 31.43 30.49 22.78
C SER A 4 31.16 30.23 24.26
N PRO A 5 29.90 30.17 24.72
CA PRO A 5 29.61 29.92 26.12
C PRO A 5 29.82 28.45 26.48
N SER A 6 30.65 28.20 27.48
CA SER A 6 30.88 26.89 28.08
C SER A 6 29.59 26.34 28.70
N ARG A 7 29.14 25.18 28.22
CA ARG A 7 28.03 24.44 28.81
C ARG A 7 28.48 23.81 30.13
N ALA A 8 28.18 24.48 31.24
CA ALA A 8 28.44 23.98 32.58
C ALA A 8 27.55 22.76 32.88
N SER A 9 28.17 21.63 33.22
CA SER A 9 27.46 20.46 33.77
C SER A 9 27.13 20.73 35.24
N ALA A 10 25.91 21.18 35.52
CA ALA A 10 25.44 21.39 36.89
C ALA A 10 25.28 20.04 37.61
N GLY A 11 25.98 19.88 38.75
CA GLY A 11 25.75 18.79 39.70
C GLY A 11 24.36 18.88 40.36
N PRO A 12 23.96 17.88 41.16
CA PRO A 12 22.66 17.88 41.82
C PRO A 12 22.49 19.14 42.69
N PRO A 13 21.30 19.78 42.70
CA PRO A 13 21.05 20.96 43.52
C PRO A 13 21.06 20.62 45.02
N SER A 14 21.42 21.61 45.86
CA SER A 14 21.50 21.50 47.32
C SER A 14 20.18 20.99 47.93
N SER A 15 20.29 20.16 48.97
CA SER A 15 19.30 19.23 49.54
C SER A 15 18.08 19.85 50.25
N ALA A 16 17.63 21.05 49.87
CA ALA A 16 16.60 21.77 50.61
C ALA A 16 15.17 21.57 50.09
N ASP A 17 14.98 21.10 48.84
CA ASP A 17 13.63 20.92 48.27
C ASP A 17 13.46 19.51 47.67
N PRO A 18 12.66 18.62 48.29
CA PRO A 18 12.48 17.24 47.85
C PRO A 18 11.79 17.13 46.49
N ILE A 19 10.99 18.11 46.08
CA ILE A 19 10.30 18.11 44.78
C ILE A 19 11.32 18.35 43.66
N ALA A 20 12.20 19.34 43.84
CA ALA A 20 13.25 19.65 42.88
C ALA A 20 14.25 18.49 42.71
N MET A 21 14.52 17.73 43.78
CA MET A 21 15.34 16.52 43.70
C MET A 21 14.63 15.42 42.90
N MET A 22 13.33 15.20 43.12
CA MET A 22 12.56 14.23 42.35
C MET A 22 12.54 14.58 40.86
N GLU A 23 12.32 15.85 40.51
CA GLU A 23 12.34 16.32 39.13
C GLU A 23 13.73 16.18 38.47
N TYR A 24 14.80 16.49 39.20
CA TYR A 24 16.17 16.31 38.72
C TYR A 24 16.48 14.84 38.41
N TYR A 25 16.10 13.92 39.31
CA TYR A 25 16.29 12.49 39.09
C TYR A 25 15.39 11.93 37.98
N MET A 26 14.14 12.38 37.87
CA MET A 26 13.21 11.99 36.80
C MET A 26 13.76 12.40 35.43
N LYS A 27 14.25 13.65 35.31
CA LYS A 27 14.83 14.18 34.07
C LYS A 27 16.12 13.46 33.68
N LYS A 28 17.00 13.22 34.66
CA LYS A 28 18.24 12.47 34.45
C LYS A 28 17.99 11.01 34.04
N ALA A 29 16.99 10.37 34.62
CA ALA A 29 16.59 9.01 34.26
C ALA A 29 15.99 8.93 32.85
N ALA A 30 15.19 9.92 32.43
CA ALA A 30 14.62 9.99 31.09
C ALA A 30 15.69 10.20 30.00
N ASP A 31 16.68 11.06 30.27
CA ASP A 31 17.82 11.26 29.38
C ASP A 31 18.71 10.01 29.29
N GLU A 32 18.88 9.30 30.41
CA GLU A 32 19.60 8.03 30.44
C GLU A 32 18.85 6.92 29.69
N GLU A 33 17.53 6.77 29.89
CA GLU A 33 16.65 5.86 29.13
C GLU A 33 16.75 6.07 27.62
N LYS A 34 16.79 7.32 27.18
CA LYS A 34 16.93 7.66 25.75
C LYS A 34 18.29 7.27 25.16
N SER A 35 19.30 7.10 26.02
CA SER A 35 20.63 6.63 25.66
C SER A 35 20.85 5.14 25.91
N ARG A 36 19.91 4.45 26.57
CA ARG A 36 20.02 3.01 26.83
C ARG A 36 19.80 2.25 25.51
N PRO A 37 20.78 1.45 25.05
CA PRO A 37 20.54 0.58 23.92
C PRO A 37 19.43 -0.43 24.30
N PRO A 38 18.56 -0.82 23.36
CA PRO A 38 17.50 -1.79 23.63
C PRO A 38 18.10 -3.06 24.22
N LYS A 39 17.78 -3.36 25.49
CA LYS A 39 18.24 -4.58 26.15
C LYS A 39 17.47 -5.75 25.57
N SER A 40 18.08 -6.49 24.64
CA SER A 40 17.58 -7.81 24.24
C SER A 40 17.60 -8.71 25.48
N SER A 41 16.44 -9.18 25.91
CA SER A 41 16.34 -10.05 27.08
C SER A 41 17.11 -11.34 26.82
N LYS A 42 17.88 -11.84 27.81
CA LYS A 42 18.73 -13.05 27.68
C LYS A 42 17.94 -14.36 27.42
N GLY A 43 16.61 -14.29 27.35
CA GLY A 43 15.72 -15.41 27.02
C GLY A 43 15.06 -15.32 25.65
N GLU A 44 15.24 -14.21 24.91
CA GLU A 44 14.80 -14.14 23.52
C GLU A 44 15.85 -14.78 22.63
N MET A 45 15.47 -15.89 22.00
CA MET A 45 16.21 -16.47 20.90
C MET A 45 16.49 -15.35 19.89
N PRO A 46 17.76 -15.12 19.49
CA PRO A 46 18.08 -14.01 18.62
C PRO A 46 17.17 -14.07 17.40
N PRO A 47 16.58 -12.93 16.97
CA PRO A 47 15.73 -12.93 15.79
C PRO A 47 16.51 -13.61 14.67
N PRO A 48 15.86 -14.52 13.92
CA PRO A 48 16.54 -15.31 12.90
C PRO A 48 17.36 -14.38 12.00
N PRO A 49 18.49 -14.83 11.46
CA PRO A 49 19.40 -13.99 10.68
C PRO A 49 18.73 -13.16 9.56
N SER A 50 17.53 -13.55 9.12
CA SER A 50 16.68 -12.80 8.19
C SER A 50 16.11 -11.48 8.73
N LEU A 51 16.01 -11.30 10.04
CA LEU A 51 15.37 -10.14 10.69
C LEU A 51 16.37 -9.12 11.29
N LYS A 52 17.66 -9.46 11.40
CA LYS A 52 18.69 -8.53 11.87
C LYS A 52 19.22 -7.69 10.70
N GLY A 53 18.60 -6.54 10.49
CA GLY A 53 19.07 -5.54 9.52
C GLY A 53 20.46 -5.01 9.89
N GLY A 54 21.48 -5.45 9.15
CA GLY A 54 22.85 -4.92 9.29
C GLY A 54 23.95 -5.91 8.92
N SER A 55 24.03 -6.35 7.66
CA SER A 55 25.24 -6.94 7.10
C SER A 55 25.65 -6.20 5.82
N PRO A 56 26.85 -5.59 5.74
CA PRO A 56 27.36 -4.94 4.53
C PRO A 56 28.12 -5.96 3.66
N ALA A 57 27.49 -7.10 3.38
CA ALA A 57 28.05 -8.14 2.53
C ALA A 57 26.93 -8.74 1.68
N LEU A 58 26.69 -8.14 0.50
CA LEU A 58 25.85 -8.67 -0.58
C LEU A 58 24.45 -9.14 -0.13
N GLY A 59 23.79 -8.37 0.73
CA GLY A 59 22.51 -8.71 1.36
C GLY A 59 21.31 -8.41 0.48
N LYS A 60 20.89 -9.36 -0.36
CA LYS A 60 19.55 -9.32 -0.95
C LYS A 60 18.55 -9.69 0.15
N LYS A 61 17.84 -8.69 0.70
CA LYS A 61 16.57 -8.94 1.40
C LYS A 61 15.76 -9.90 0.52
N GLY A 62 15.29 -11.02 1.08
CA GLY A 62 14.37 -11.89 0.33
C GLY A 62 13.19 -11.05 -0.14
N HIS A 63 12.81 -11.17 -1.41
CA HIS A 63 11.65 -10.45 -1.93
C HIS A 63 10.40 -10.96 -1.23
N HIS A 64 9.66 -10.06 -0.57
CA HIS A 64 8.37 -10.38 0.00
C HIS A 64 7.39 -10.70 -1.13
N MET A 65 6.41 -11.57 -0.91
CA MET A 65 5.49 -11.95 -2.00
C MET A 65 4.70 -10.75 -2.55
N GLY A 66 4.48 -9.72 -1.72
CA GLY A 66 3.91 -8.45 -2.16
C GLY A 66 4.79 -7.64 -3.14
N ASP A 67 6.11 -7.87 -3.16
CA ASP A 67 7.03 -7.15 -4.05
C ASP A 67 6.88 -7.57 -5.52
N TYR A 68 6.30 -8.75 -5.77
CA TYR A 68 6.08 -9.26 -7.13
C TYR A 68 4.75 -8.80 -7.74
N ILE A 69 3.87 -8.17 -6.94
CA ILE A 69 2.55 -7.76 -7.40
C ILE A 69 2.69 -6.44 -8.18
N PRO A 70 2.25 -6.38 -9.46
CA PRO A 70 2.20 -5.13 -10.21
C PRO A 70 1.40 -4.05 -9.46
N PRO A 71 1.86 -2.79 -9.46
CA PRO A 71 1.23 -1.73 -8.68
C PRO A 71 -0.23 -1.47 -9.07
N GLU A 72 -0.58 -1.65 -10.35
CA GLU A 72 -1.96 -1.52 -10.83
C GLU A 72 -2.88 -2.61 -10.26
N GLU A 73 -2.39 -3.84 -10.16
CA GLU A 73 -3.15 -4.96 -9.61
C GLU A 73 -3.25 -4.87 -8.09
N LEU A 74 -2.20 -4.39 -7.43
CA LEU A 74 -2.24 -4.09 -6.01
C LEU A 74 -3.27 -2.99 -5.70
N ALA A 75 -3.35 -1.95 -6.53
CA ALA A 75 -4.35 -0.89 -6.38
C ALA A 75 -5.78 -1.42 -6.56
N LYS A 76 -6.01 -2.29 -7.55
CA LYS A 76 -7.32 -2.97 -7.73
C LYS A 76 -7.67 -3.86 -6.54
N PHE A 77 -6.69 -4.62 -6.03
CA PHE A 77 -6.85 -5.44 -4.84
C PHE A 77 -7.26 -4.59 -3.62
N MET A 78 -6.58 -3.47 -3.39
CA MET A 78 -6.90 -2.54 -2.30
C MET A 78 -8.25 -1.83 -2.51
N ALA A 79 -8.66 -1.59 -3.77
CA ALA A 79 -10.00 -1.10 -4.09
C ALA A 79 -11.11 -2.08 -3.67
N ALA A 80 -10.90 -3.37 -3.90
CA ALA A 80 -11.83 -4.42 -3.51
C ALA A 80 -11.90 -4.60 -1.98
N CYS A 81 -10.81 -4.33 -1.25
CA CYS A 81 -10.78 -4.21 0.23
C CYS A 81 -11.59 -3.01 0.78
N ASN A 82 -12.37 -2.32 -0.05
CA ASN A 82 -13.19 -1.17 0.32
C ASN A 82 -12.37 0.02 0.86
N ASP A 83 -11.13 0.20 0.36
CA ASP A 83 -10.34 1.39 0.66
C ASP A 83 -10.94 2.60 -0.08
N VAL A 84 -11.36 3.61 0.70
CA VAL A 84 -11.97 4.86 0.20
C VAL A 84 -11.05 5.56 -0.80
N GLY A 85 -9.72 5.46 -0.62
CA GLY A 85 -8.76 6.05 -1.54
C GLY A 85 -8.79 5.40 -2.93
N ALA A 86 -8.98 4.09 -2.97
CA ALA A 86 -8.97 3.32 -4.21
C ALA A 86 -10.30 3.42 -4.97
N GLN A 87 -11.44 3.54 -4.27
CA GLN A 87 -12.72 3.91 -4.91
C GLN A 87 -12.68 5.29 -5.56
N LYS A 88 -12.05 6.27 -4.88
CA LYS A 88 -11.86 7.60 -5.43
C LYS A 88 -10.99 7.57 -6.69
N ALA A 89 -9.91 6.79 -6.68
CA ALA A 89 -9.05 6.62 -7.85
C ALA A 89 -9.78 5.95 -9.02
N ALA A 90 -10.64 4.96 -8.77
CA ALA A 90 -11.46 4.33 -9.81
C ALA A 90 -12.46 5.32 -10.44
N LYS A 91 -13.12 6.15 -9.62
CA LYS A 91 -13.99 7.23 -10.10
C LYS A 91 -13.21 8.26 -10.90
N GLU A 92 -12.05 8.69 -10.42
CA GLU A 92 -11.21 9.65 -11.14
C GLU A 92 -10.70 9.10 -12.48
N LEU A 93 -10.37 7.81 -12.55
CA LEU A 93 -9.99 7.16 -13.80
C LEU A 93 -11.18 7.10 -14.78
N ALA A 94 -12.39 6.83 -14.30
CA ALA A 94 -13.60 6.85 -15.12
C ALA A 94 -13.86 8.27 -15.67
N GLU A 95 -13.69 9.31 -14.85
CA GLU A 95 -13.80 10.71 -15.27
C GLU A 95 -12.75 11.08 -16.33
N ARG A 96 -11.50 10.64 -16.14
CA ARG A 96 -10.41 10.85 -17.12
C ARG A 96 -10.65 10.10 -18.44
N SER A 97 -11.40 9.00 -18.40
CA SER A 97 -11.70 8.18 -19.59
C SER A 97 -12.84 8.74 -20.44
N LYS A 98 -13.52 9.81 -19.99
CA LYS A 98 -14.55 10.50 -20.78
C LYS A 98 -13.96 11.08 -22.05
N ILE A 99 -14.74 11.07 -23.14
CA ILE A 99 -14.30 11.63 -24.43
C ILE A 99 -14.18 13.15 -24.27
N GLN A 100 -12.95 13.62 -24.13
CA GLN A 100 -12.64 15.03 -23.94
C GLN A 100 -12.96 15.86 -25.20
N ALA A 101 -13.23 17.16 -25.00
CA ALA A 101 -13.65 18.07 -26.07
C ALA A 101 -12.57 18.35 -27.13
N ASP A 102 -11.31 18.10 -26.80
CA ASP A 102 -10.17 18.21 -27.71
C ASP A 102 -10.11 17.04 -28.72
N ASN A 103 -10.72 15.90 -28.40
CA ASN A 103 -10.76 14.70 -29.22
C ASN A 103 -11.49 14.94 -30.56
N ILE A 104 -10.94 14.39 -31.65
CA ILE A 104 -11.52 14.53 -32.99
C ILE A 104 -12.91 13.90 -33.06
N GLY A 105 -13.11 12.73 -32.43
CA GLY A 105 -14.41 12.05 -32.36
C GLY A 105 -15.46 12.90 -31.65
N HIS A 106 -15.10 13.54 -30.53
CA HIS A 106 -16.00 14.47 -29.84
C HIS A 106 -16.46 15.62 -30.75
N LYS A 107 -15.51 16.27 -31.45
CA LYS A 107 -15.81 17.37 -32.37
C LYS A 107 -16.70 16.94 -33.54
N LEU A 108 -16.49 15.73 -34.07
CA LEU A 108 -17.31 15.18 -35.15
C LEU A 108 -18.73 14.89 -34.67
N LEU A 109 -18.89 14.24 -33.51
CA LEU A 109 -20.20 13.97 -32.91
C LEU A 109 -20.95 15.28 -32.63
N ALA A 110 -20.27 16.27 -32.04
CA ALA A 110 -20.84 17.59 -31.77
C ALA A 110 -21.32 18.30 -33.05
N LYS A 111 -20.54 18.24 -34.14
CA LYS A 111 -20.96 18.78 -35.45
C LYS A 111 -22.17 18.08 -36.03
N MET A 112 -22.38 16.80 -35.72
CA MET A 112 -23.57 16.04 -36.10
C MET A 112 -24.75 16.25 -35.14
N GLY A 113 -24.63 17.16 -34.17
CA GLY A 113 -25.70 17.55 -33.25
C GLY A 113 -25.80 16.71 -31.99
N TRP A 114 -24.85 15.80 -31.75
CA TRP A 114 -24.72 15.11 -30.46
C TRP A 114 -24.19 16.07 -29.38
N LYS A 115 -24.61 15.86 -28.13
CA LYS A 115 -24.19 16.65 -26.98
C LYS A 115 -23.61 15.73 -25.92
N GLU A 116 -22.63 16.22 -25.18
CA GLU A 116 -22.05 15.46 -24.06
C GLU A 116 -23.14 15.09 -23.03
N GLY A 117 -23.11 13.84 -22.56
CA GLY A 117 -24.11 13.28 -21.65
C GLY A 117 -25.41 12.83 -22.31
N GLU A 118 -25.56 12.99 -23.62
CA GLU A 118 -26.76 12.58 -24.35
C GLU A 118 -26.61 11.20 -25.01
N GLY A 119 -27.68 10.41 -24.95
CA GLY A 119 -27.77 9.13 -25.65
C GLY A 119 -27.81 9.31 -27.17
N LEU A 120 -27.32 8.31 -27.90
CA LEU A 120 -27.42 8.27 -29.36
C LEU A 120 -28.81 7.81 -29.83
N GLY A 121 -29.12 8.01 -31.11
CA GLY A 121 -30.39 7.63 -31.75
C GLY A 121 -31.35 8.81 -31.98
N SER A 122 -32.40 8.59 -32.77
CA SER A 122 -33.36 9.64 -33.15
C SER A 122 -34.08 10.26 -31.95
N SER A 123 -34.42 9.45 -30.95
CA SER A 123 -35.05 9.84 -29.70
C SER A 123 -34.06 10.18 -28.58
N ARG A 124 -32.74 10.17 -28.85
CA ARG A 124 -31.68 10.36 -27.84
C ARG A 124 -31.76 9.39 -26.65
N SER A 125 -32.42 8.25 -26.82
CA SER A 125 -32.67 7.25 -25.77
C SER A 125 -31.64 6.13 -25.73
N GLY A 126 -30.57 6.21 -26.53
CA GLY A 126 -29.44 5.29 -26.42
C GLY A 126 -28.71 5.44 -25.09
N ILE A 127 -27.89 4.45 -24.75
CA ILE A 127 -27.08 4.47 -23.53
C ILE A 127 -26.01 5.57 -23.69
N ALA A 128 -25.98 6.52 -22.76
CA ALA A 128 -25.02 7.62 -22.74
C ALA A 128 -23.67 7.20 -22.11
N ASP A 129 -23.73 6.40 -21.04
CA ASP A 129 -22.54 5.92 -20.33
C ASP A 129 -22.04 4.60 -20.92
N PRO A 130 -20.71 4.42 -21.08
CA PRO A 130 -20.16 3.17 -21.57
C PRO A 130 -20.51 2.01 -20.62
N ILE A 131 -20.89 0.87 -21.18
CA ILE A 131 -21.09 -0.35 -20.41
C ILE A 131 -19.72 -0.93 -20.06
N VAL A 132 -19.48 -1.15 -18.77
CA VAL A 132 -18.27 -1.85 -18.31
C VAL A 132 -18.39 -3.31 -18.71
N ALA A 133 -17.51 -3.78 -19.60
CA ALA A 133 -17.29 -5.21 -19.76
C ALA A 133 -16.88 -5.76 -18.39
N GLY A 134 -17.67 -6.68 -17.84
CA GLY A 134 -17.40 -7.30 -16.56
C GLY A 134 -16.08 -8.08 -16.56
N GLU A 135 -15.91 -8.97 -15.59
CA GLU A 135 -14.68 -9.76 -15.50
C GLU A 135 -14.47 -10.60 -16.76
N VAL A 136 -13.35 -10.38 -17.45
CA VAL A 136 -12.96 -11.18 -18.60
C VAL A 136 -12.45 -12.52 -18.07
N LYS A 137 -13.13 -13.60 -18.46
CA LYS A 137 -12.76 -14.95 -18.06
C LYS A 137 -11.34 -15.29 -18.55
N SER A 138 -10.41 -15.36 -17.60
CA SER A 138 -9.02 -15.77 -17.84
C SER A 138 -8.71 -17.16 -17.29
N ASN A 139 -9.64 -17.75 -16.54
CA ASN A 139 -9.51 -19.03 -15.86
C ASN A 139 -10.34 -20.13 -16.53
N ASN A 140 -10.13 -21.37 -16.09
CA ASN A 140 -10.88 -22.54 -16.57
C ASN A 140 -12.06 -22.91 -15.64
N LEU A 141 -12.48 -22.00 -14.75
CA LEU A 141 -13.54 -22.27 -13.79
C LEU A 141 -14.92 -22.27 -14.47
N GLY A 142 -15.88 -22.96 -13.86
CA GLY A 142 -17.29 -22.94 -14.29
C GLY A 142 -17.94 -21.57 -14.08
N VAL A 143 -19.06 -21.31 -14.76
CA VAL A 143 -19.84 -20.09 -14.51
C VAL A 143 -20.38 -20.12 -13.07
N GLY A 144 -20.22 -19.03 -12.34
CA GLY A 144 -20.63 -18.92 -10.92
C GLY A 144 -19.66 -19.57 -9.92
N ALA A 145 -18.54 -20.13 -10.38
CA ALA A 145 -17.49 -20.59 -9.49
C ALA A 145 -16.73 -19.39 -8.90
N HIS A 146 -16.57 -19.37 -7.58
CA HIS A 146 -15.83 -18.34 -6.88
C HIS A 146 -14.32 -18.54 -7.05
N ASN A 147 -13.61 -17.47 -7.40
CA ASN A 147 -12.16 -17.49 -7.45
C ASN A 147 -11.60 -17.44 -6.01
N PRO A 148 -10.86 -18.45 -5.52
CA PRO A 148 -10.36 -18.44 -4.14
C PRO A 148 -9.39 -17.29 -3.83
N GLY A 149 -8.79 -16.67 -4.87
CA GLY A 149 -7.94 -15.50 -4.75
C GLY A 149 -8.65 -14.16 -4.86
N GLU A 150 -9.96 -14.15 -5.10
CA GLU A 150 -10.75 -12.92 -5.18
C GLU A 150 -11.01 -12.37 -3.78
N VAL A 151 -10.81 -11.05 -3.61
CA VAL A 151 -11.04 -10.36 -2.34
C VAL A 151 -12.47 -9.89 -2.28
N THR A 152 -13.13 -10.21 -1.18
CA THR A 152 -14.45 -9.72 -0.88
C THR A 152 -14.38 -8.70 0.26
N PRO A 153 -15.28 -7.69 0.30
CA PRO A 153 -15.34 -6.74 1.41
C PRO A 153 -15.54 -7.39 2.78
N GLU A 154 -16.09 -8.61 2.82
CA GLU A 154 -16.35 -9.39 4.01
C GLU A 154 -15.12 -10.16 4.52
N ASP A 155 -14.01 -10.19 3.77
CA ASP A 155 -12.78 -10.86 4.19
C ASP A 155 -12.16 -10.16 5.41
N ASP A 156 -11.75 -10.95 6.40
CA ASP A 156 -10.98 -10.42 7.52
C ASP A 156 -9.55 -10.00 7.10
N ILE A 157 -8.85 -9.31 7.99
CA ILE A 157 -7.48 -8.81 7.74
C ILE A 157 -6.52 -9.95 7.36
N TYR A 158 -6.72 -11.15 7.91
CA TYR A 158 -5.85 -12.30 7.67
C TYR A 158 -6.09 -12.93 6.28
N GLU A 159 -7.35 -13.10 5.88
CA GLU A 159 -7.73 -13.60 4.56
C GLU A 159 -7.36 -12.59 3.47
N GLN A 160 -7.53 -11.28 3.70
CA GLN A 160 -7.01 -10.25 2.79
C GLN A 160 -5.49 -10.36 2.65
N TYR A 161 -4.76 -10.50 3.76
CA TYR A 161 -3.30 -10.69 3.71
C TYR A 161 -2.91 -11.93 2.91
N LYS A 162 -3.58 -13.07 3.16
CA LYS A 162 -3.34 -14.34 2.48
C LYS A 162 -3.65 -14.25 0.98
N LYS A 163 -4.78 -13.66 0.59
CA LYS A 163 -5.17 -13.43 -0.82
C LYS A 163 -4.16 -12.51 -1.52
N ARG A 164 -3.66 -11.47 -0.84
CA ARG A 164 -2.57 -10.62 -1.36
C ARG A 164 -1.29 -11.43 -1.58
N MET A 165 -0.91 -12.29 -0.64
CA MET A 165 0.26 -13.15 -0.81
C MET A 165 0.06 -14.15 -1.95
N MET A 166 -1.14 -14.71 -2.11
CA MET A 166 -1.50 -15.57 -3.25
C MET A 166 -1.36 -14.84 -4.59
N LEU A 167 -1.82 -13.58 -4.68
CA LEU A 167 -1.64 -12.76 -5.89
C LEU A 167 -0.16 -12.62 -6.25
N GLY A 168 0.71 -12.42 -5.26
CA GLY A 168 2.16 -12.38 -5.48
C GLY A 168 2.74 -13.61 -6.16
N TYR A 169 2.20 -14.81 -5.90
CA TYR A 169 2.69 -16.05 -6.52
C TYR A 169 2.37 -16.13 -8.02
N ARG A 170 1.29 -15.49 -8.48
CA ARG A 170 0.90 -15.45 -9.90
C ARG A 170 1.89 -14.62 -10.73
N HIS A 171 2.42 -13.53 -10.16
CA HIS A 171 3.35 -12.62 -10.85
C HIS A 171 4.81 -12.92 -10.57
N ARG A 172 5.10 -13.81 -9.62
CA ARG A 172 6.47 -14.22 -9.32
C ARG A 172 7.05 -15.02 -10.50
N PRO A 173 8.22 -14.61 -11.03
CA PRO A 173 8.90 -15.36 -12.08
C PRO A 173 9.19 -16.80 -11.65
N ASN A 174 8.92 -17.76 -12.52
CA ASN A 174 9.25 -19.15 -12.25
C ASN A 174 10.79 -19.30 -12.19
N PRO A 175 11.38 -19.76 -11.07
CA PRO A 175 12.83 -19.92 -10.94
C PRO A 175 13.42 -20.94 -11.92
N LEU A 176 12.58 -21.79 -12.54
CA LEU A 176 12.97 -22.74 -13.58
C LEU A 176 12.77 -22.18 -15.01
N ASN A 177 12.46 -20.89 -15.15
CA ASN A 177 12.26 -20.17 -16.41
C ASN A 177 11.26 -20.86 -17.38
N ASN A 178 10.29 -21.61 -16.84
CA ASN A 178 9.29 -22.32 -17.62
C ASN A 178 8.06 -21.42 -17.85
N PRO A 179 7.82 -20.92 -19.08
CA PRO A 179 6.71 -20.03 -19.39
C PRO A 179 5.33 -20.71 -19.27
N ARG A 180 5.29 -22.04 -19.17
CA ARG A 180 4.04 -22.83 -19.06
C ARG A 180 3.64 -23.12 -17.61
N LYS A 181 4.46 -22.74 -16.64
CA LYS A 181 4.22 -22.97 -15.22
C LYS A 181 4.43 -21.66 -14.46
N GLN A 182 3.50 -20.72 -14.61
CA GLN A 182 3.21 -19.81 -13.51
C GLN A 182 2.76 -20.69 -12.33
N TYR A 183 3.04 -20.28 -11.08
CA TYR A 183 2.54 -21.06 -9.94
C TYR A 183 1.00 -21.00 -10.00
N TYR A 184 0.39 -22.06 -10.56
CA TYR A 184 -1.02 -22.25 -10.88
C TYR A 184 -1.54 -21.59 -12.16
#